data_AF-A0A1T4Z7G8-F1
#
_entry.id   AF-A0A1T4Z7G8-F1
#
_cell.length_a   1.000
_cell.length_b   1.000
_cell.length_c   1.000
_cell.angle_alpha   90.00
_cell.angle_beta   90.00
_cell.angle_gamma   90.00
#
_symmetry.space_group_name_H-M   'P 1'
#
loop_
_entity.id
_entity.type
_entity.pdbx_description
1 polymer ?
#
loop_
_entity_poly.entity_id
_entity_poly.type
_entity_poly.pdbx_seq_one_letter_code
_entity_poly.pdbx_strand_id
1 'polypeptide(L)'
;MKVERIWWREIGAEDYFTMEKSSRGLRGRTTLEIRQIPDLMEFVGLDRNISPEAWQDVRIVPRVVGDPDVSAPLVFKAHRRHGVYELHAQNRNDERHERHPAWLPLHGWPDLRIPTSVEDAKAVLAELGGLHVYVARTQSGQYFAGHTTGASLPAGWPASCQPLFTGSESGVITVGSGSVQTLTPLARKILDAFRDRKSVLVYGPPATGKTHAVAQVRQILDDAWTGGEAVEIDPHRIDQPFTSGFEASPIAPPVITDWVTFHQDYGYEDFVVGLRPTGEGIRLAPFAGRLLDLAIRLDRQGRGSALLVIDEINRGNVPKILGDFMTFMDTSYRRGRDGDSRSAIPVNLPKVQRSPTGDPVTEPIWMISGDSYMLPQPWTFPYDVNILATMNSVDRAVAPLDSAIGRRFERIDAYADLDFLAQHLGVSIEIATAPDIDAGHWTPQAAAVALLGYLNDEITERLGQDYELGHLYLWNIATWEDLQRVWDHDIWPQIRDRFGARPDQLADLLRVNSRNAPPNYPFRTRTLTGRALAVDSLMGQSHEDTAIALDFLVRG
;
A
#
# COMPACT_ATOMS: atom_id res chain seq x y z
N MET A 1 0.42 -13.39 18.84
CA MET A 1 -1.01 -13.53 18.42
C MET A 1 -1.49 -12.21 17.85
N LYS A 2 -2.16 -12.18 16.69
CA LYS A 2 -2.59 -10.91 16.06
C LYS A 2 -3.68 -10.18 16.86
N VAL A 3 -3.43 -8.91 17.15
CA VAL A 3 -4.35 -7.99 17.82
C VAL A 3 -5.28 -7.34 16.79
N GLU A 4 -6.55 -7.22 17.15
CA GLU A 4 -7.59 -6.51 16.40
C GLU A 4 -7.71 -5.07 16.92
N ARG A 5 -7.85 -4.89 18.24
CA ARG A 5 -8.02 -3.59 18.91
C ARG A 5 -7.42 -3.61 20.31
N ILE A 6 -6.97 -2.45 20.80
CA ILE A 6 -6.54 -2.27 22.20
C ILE A 6 -7.33 -1.10 22.79
N TRP A 7 -8.24 -1.40 23.71
CA TRP A 7 -8.84 -0.38 24.56
C TRP A 7 -7.85 0.00 25.66
N TRP A 8 -7.76 1.29 25.99
CA TRP A 8 -6.88 1.78 27.04
C TRP A 8 -7.51 2.95 27.82
N ARG A 9 -7.00 3.17 29.03
CA ARG A 9 -7.39 4.27 29.92
C ARG A 9 -6.21 4.74 30.77
N GLU A 10 -6.04 6.04 30.85
CA GLU A 10 -5.16 6.69 31.82
C GLU A 10 -5.73 6.55 33.24
N ILE A 11 -4.88 6.32 34.24
CA ILE A 11 -5.26 6.29 35.65
C ILE A 11 -4.83 7.61 36.30
N GLY A 12 -5.76 8.55 36.39
CA GLY A 12 -5.55 9.84 37.05
C GLY A 12 -5.39 9.74 38.56
N ALA A 13 -4.96 10.82 39.22
CA ALA A 13 -4.68 10.82 40.66
C ALA A 13 -5.89 10.50 41.55
N GLU A 14 -7.10 10.92 41.15
CA GLU A 14 -8.34 10.60 41.88
C GLU A 14 -8.74 9.12 41.72
N ASP A 15 -8.56 8.56 40.51
CA ASP A 15 -8.77 7.15 40.21
C ASP A 15 -7.77 6.30 41.02
N TYR A 16 -6.46 6.60 40.93
CA TYR A 16 -5.40 5.88 41.65
C TYR A 16 -5.62 5.90 43.17
N PHE A 17 -5.89 7.08 43.76
CA PHE A 17 -6.21 7.20 45.17
C PHE A 17 -7.42 6.32 45.56
N THR A 18 -8.45 6.29 44.71
CA THR A 18 -9.67 5.53 44.98
C THR A 18 -9.49 4.03 44.80
N MET A 19 -8.62 3.60 43.89
CA MET A 19 -8.22 2.20 43.66
C MET A 19 -7.33 1.64 44.78
N GLU A 20 -6.45 2.46 45.37
CA GLU A 20 -5.41 2.01 46.31
C GLU A 20 -5.68 2.29 47.79
N LYS A 21 -6.60 3.22 48.14
CA LYS A 21 -6.91 3.56 49.54
C LYS A 21 -7.37 2.37 50.38
N SER A 22 -6.95 2.32 51.64
CA SER A 22 -7.32 1.27 52.59
C SER A 22 -8.71 1.50 53.20
N SER A 23 -9.48 0.43 53.37
CA SER A 23 -10.93 0.43 53.53
C SER A 23 -11.44 0.66 54.96
N ARG A 24 -10.87 1.62 55.71
CA ARG A 24 -11.44 2.07 56.99
C ARG A 24 -12.43 3.24 56.82
N GLY A 25 -13.66 2.91 56.43
CA GLY A 25 -14.85 3.66 56.88
C GLY A 25 -15.78 4.30 55.84
N LEU A 26 -15.54 4.18 54.53
CA LEU A 26 -16.39 4.83 53.51
C LEU A 26 -17.02 3.84 52.52
N ARG A 27 -18.35 3.87 52.43
CA ARG A 27 -19.13 3.24 51.35
C ARG A 27 -19.01 4.08 50.08
N GLY A 28 -18.07 3.74 49.21
CA GLY A 28 -17.94 4.34 47.88
C GLY A 28 -17.55 3.28 46.86
N ARG A 29 -18.31 3.14 45.77
CA ARG A 29 -17.89 2.29 44.66
C ARG A 29 -16.67 2.95 44.00
N THR A 30 -15.62 2.17 43.77
CA THR A 30 -14.51 2.59 42.91
C THR A 30 -14.92 2.28 41.49
N THR A 31 -15.13 3.33 40.69
CA THR A 31 -15.68 3.30 39.33
C THR A 31 -14.82 4.12 38.40
N LEU A 32 -14.27 3.48 37.38
CA LEU A 32 -13.55 4.17 36.31
C LEU A 32 -14.56 4.58 35.22
N GLU A 33 -14.86 5.87 35.14
CA GLU A 33 -15.81 6.49 34.19
C GLU A 33 -15.19 6.61 32.78
N ILE A 34 -15.81 6.00 31.76
CA ILE A 34 -15.32 5.98 30.37
C ILE A 34 -16.17 6.93 29.52
N ARG A 35 -15.52 7.93 28.92
CA ARG A 35 -16.14 9.00 28.13
C ARG A 35 -16.08 8.78 26.62
N GLN A 36 -15.03 8.16 26.10
CA GLN A 36 -14.89 7.86 24.67
C GLN A 36 -15.66 6.59 24.31
N ILE A 37 -16.98 6.73 24.24
CA ILE A 37 -17.91 5.58 24.17
C ILE A 37 -18.09 5.02 22.76
N PRO A 38 -18.10 5.79 21.65
CA PRO A 38 -18.15 5.22 20.30
C PRO A 38 -17.03 4.18 20.08
N ASP A 39 -15.81 4.55 20.48
CA ASP A 39 -14.61 3.72 20.47
C ASP A 39 -14.80 2.45 21.33
N LEU A 40 -15.27 2.61 22.57
CA LEU A 40 -15.57 1.46 23.46
C LEU A 40 -16.60 0.51 22.84
N MET A 41 -17.67 1.03 22.23
CA MET A 41 -18.69 0.20 21.54
C MET A 41 -18.06 -0.59 20.39
N GLU A 42 -17.20 0.04 19.59
CA GLU A 42 -16.44 -0.65 18.55
C GLU A 42 -15.52 -1.75 19.12
N PHE A 43 -14.82 -1.50 20.23
CA PHE A 43 -13.93 -2.48 20.85
C PHE A 43 -14.69 -3.73 21.33
N VAL A 44 -15.85 -3.55 21.96
CA VAL A 44 -16.68 -4.66 22.47
C VAL A 44 -17.54 -5.34 21.40
N GLY A 45 -17.52 -4.85 20.15
CA GLY A 45 -18.28 -5.42 19.03
C GLY A 45 -19.76 -5.02 18.99
N LEU A 46 -20.10 -3.86 19.54
CA LEU A 46 -21.43 -3.24 19.43
C LEU A 46 -21.42 -2.12 18.37
N ASP A 47 -22.60 -1.78 17.84
CA ASP A 47 -22.73 -0.66 16.91
C ASP A 47 -22.47 0.68 17.63
N ARG A 48 -21.55 1.48 17.08
CA ARG A 48 -21.14 2.80 17.57
C ARG A 48 -22.28 3.82 17.62
N ASN A 49 -23.37 3.59 16.88
CA ASN A 49 -24.52 4.51 16.76
C ASN A 49 -25.69 4.18 17.70
N ILE A 50 -25.55 3.22 18.64
CA ILE A 50 -26.63 2.86 19.56
C ILE A 50 -26.91 4.02 20.55
N SER A 51 -28.18 4.44 20.62
CA SER A 51 -28.66 5.45 21.59
C SER A 51 -28.36 5.04 23.05
N PRO A 52 -27.98 5.98 23.95
CA PRO A 52 -27.70 5.70 25.37
C PRO A 52 -28.80 4.95 26.12
N GLU A 53 -30.06 5.07 25.69
CA GLU A 53 -31.19 4.35 26.28
C GLU A 53 -31.13 2.83 26.02
N ALA A 54 -30.57 2.44 24.86
CA ALA A 54 -30.46 1.04 24.42
C ALA A 54 -29.13 0.36 24.82
N TRP A 55 -28.21 1.08 25.46
CA TRP A 55 -26.97 0.51 25.99
C TRP A 55 -27.23 -0.61 27.01
N GLN A 56 -26.37 -1.62 27.02
CA GLN A 56 -26.43 -2.78 27.90
C GLN A 56 -25.12 -2.93 28.69
N ASP A 57 -25.16 -3.63 29.82
CA ASP A 57 -23.94 -3.95 30.56
C ASP A 57 -23.13 -4.99 29.77
N VAL A 58 -21.87 -4.68 29.47
CA VAL A 58 -20.99 -5.52 28.66
C VAL A 58 -20.01 -6.26 29.56
N ARG A 59 -19.94 -7.59 29.40
CA ARG A 59 -19.02 -8.46 30.14
C ARG A 59 -18.03 -9.12 29.19
N ILE A 60 -16.75 -8.89 29.43
CA ILE A 60 -15.63 -9.62 28.78
C ILE A 60 -14.85 -10.39 29.85
N VAL A 61 -14.04 -11.37 29.44
CA VAL A 61 -13.20 -12.17 30.35
C VAL A 61 -11.76 -12.18 29.84
N PRO A 62 -11.00 -11.10 30.08
CA PRO A 62 -9.59 -11.07 29.72
C PRO A 62 -8.75 -12.06 30.54
N ARG A 63 -7.72 -12.58 29.88
CA ARG A 63 -6.58 -13.26 30.50
C ARG A 63 -5.53 -12.23 30.95
N VAL A 64 -4.65 -12.61 31.87
CA VAL A 64 -3.58 -11.72 32.33
C VAL A 64 -2.38 -11.78 31.38
N VAL A 65 -1.85 -10.61 31.02
CA VAL A 65 -0.55 -10.52 30.33
C VAL A 65 0.57 -10.85 31.33
N GLY A 66 1.44 -11.79 30.96
CA GLY A 66 2.45 -12.40 31.82
C GLY A 66 1.99 -13.72 32.46
N ASP A 67 0.68 -13.96 32.56
CA ASP A 67 0.09 -15.20 33.13
C ASP A 67 -1.25 -15.55 32.44
N PRO A 68 -1.21 -16.05 31.19
CA PRO A 68 -2.41 -16.22 30.37
C PRO A 68 -3.35 -17.35 30.80
N ASP A 69 -3.00 -18.12 31.83
CA ASP A 69 -3.88 -19.12 32.45
C ASP A 69 -4.81 -18.49 33.50
N VAL A 70 -4.43 -17.35 34.06
CA VAL A 70 -5.29 -16.54 34.94
C VAL A 70 -6.21 -15.64 34.11
N SER A 71 -7.50 -15.61 34.45
CA SER A 71 -8.49 -14.72 33.83
C SER A 71 -9.59 -14.32 34.81
N ALA A 72 -10.18 -13.14 34.64
CA ALA A 72 -11.29 -12.66 35.46
C ALA A 72 -12.26 -11.79 34.63
N PRO A 73 -13.54 -11.66 35.04
CA PRO A 73 -14.50 -10.85 34.29
C PRO A 73 -14.26 -9.35 34.50
N LEU A 74 -14.21 -8.59 33.40
CA LEU A 74 -14.42 -7.14 33.42
C LEU A 74 -15.86 -6.84 32.96
N VAL A 75 -16.57 -5.99 33.72
CA VAL A 75 -17.95 -5.60 33.46
C VAL A 75 -18.04 -4.09 33.30
N PHE A 76 -18.23 -3.64 32.06
CA PHE A 76 -18.54 -2.26 31.71
C PHE A 76 -20.04 -2.05 31.90
N LYS A 77 -20.46 -1.26 32.90
CA LYS A 77 -21.89 -0.98 33.12
C LYS A 77 -22.34 0.31 32.49
N ALA A 78 -23.54 0.29 31.91
CA ALA A 78 -24.08 1.42 31.16
C ALA A 78 -24.80 2.42 32.08
N HIS A 79 -24.18 3.57 32.37
CA HIS A 79 -24.81 4.64 33.16
C HIS A 79 -25.62 5.60 32.26
N ARG A 80 -26.71 5.08 31.69
CA ARG A 80 -27.55 5.72 30.64
C ARG A 80 -27.89 7.19 30.88
N ARG A 81 -28.13 7.62 32.13
CA ARG A 81 -28.47 9.02 32.49
C ARG A 81 -27.33 10.02 32.34
N HIS A 82 -26.09 9.56 32.45
CA HIS A 82 -24.90 10.40 32.30
C HIS A 82 -24.22 10.18 30.95
N GLY A 83 -24.69 9.20 30.16
CA GLY A 83 -24.08 8.86 28.88
C GLY A 83 -22.63 8.44 29.05
N VAL A 84 -22.33 7.60 30.06
CA VAL A 84 -20.99 7.03 30.33
C VAL A 84 -21.07 5.54 30.61
N TYR A 85 -19.95 4.84 30.44
CA TYR A 85 -19.74 3.48 30.94
C TYR A 85 -18.84 3.48 32.17
N GLU A 86 -19.10 2.59 33.14
CA GLU A 86 -18.31 2.47 34.36
C GLU A 86 -17.71 1.05 34.51
N LEU A 87 -16.40 0.97 34.78
CA LEU A 87 -15.79 -0.25 35.32
C LEU A 87 -15.84 -0.20 36.85
N HIS A 88 -16.71 -1.03 37.45
CA HIS A 88 -16.75 -1.23 38.90
C HIS A 88 -15.61 -2.14 39.40
N ALA A 89 -15.53 -2.37 40.72
CA ALA A 89 -14.70 -3.39 41.35
C ALA A 89 -13.18 -3.15 41.28
N GLN A 90 -12.74 -1.88 41.22
CA GLN A 90 -11.31 -1.55 41.04
C GLN A 90 -10.54 -1.22 42.33
N ASN A 91 -11.14 -1.40 43.51
CA ASN A 91 -10.44 -1.17 44.78
C ASN A 91 -9.63 -2.40 45.19
N ARG A 92 -8.32 -2.25 45.45
CA ARG A 92 -7.44 -3.37 45.86
C ARG A 92 -7.76 -3.93 47.26
N ASN A 93 -8.42 -3.13 48.12
CA ASN A 93 -8.66 -3.43 49.53
C ASN A 93 -10.16 -3.66 49.86
N ASP A 94 -11.01 -3.94 48.87
CA ASP A 94 -12.42 -4.30 49.08
C ASP A 94 -12.64 -5.79 48.82
N GLU A 95 -12.63 -6.60 49.88
CA GLU A 95 -12.85 -8.06 49.87
C GLU A 95 -14.18 -8.50 49.22
N ARG A 96 -15.10 -7.56 48.93
CA ARG A 96 -16.40 -7.83 48.30
C ARG A 96 -16.36 -7.82 46.78
N HIS A 97 -15.26 -7.36 46.19
CA HIS A 97 -15.15 -7.10 44.76
C HIS A 97 -13.75 -7.47 44.26
N GLU A 98 -13.67 -8.54 43.47
CA GLU A 98 -12.40 -8.97 42.87
C GLU A 98 -11.99 -8.00 41.75
N ARG A 99 -10.95 -7.22 42.00
CA ARG A 99 -10.23 -6.45 40.99
C ARG A 99 -9.55 -7.40 40.01
N HIS A 100 -9.50 -7.04 38.73
CA HIS A 100 -8.92 -7.90 37.70
C HIS A 100 -7.43 -8.20 38.01
N PRO A 101 -6.98 -9.48 38.01
CA PRO A 101 -5.65 -9.85 38.48
C PRO A 101 -4.49 -9.16 37.76
N ALA A 102 -4.63 -8.84 36.48
CA ALA A 102 -3.64 -8.07 35.71
C ALA A 102 -3.31 -6.67 36.28
N TRP A 103 -4.11 -6.18 37.22
CA TRP A 103 -3.94 -4.91 37.91
C TRP A 103 -3.68 -5.11 39.41
N LEU A 104 -3.00 -6.21 39.79
CA LEU A 104 -2.51 -6.51 41.14
C LEU A 104 -0.98 -6.64 41.15
N PRO A 105 -0.29 -6.38 42.30
CA PRO A 105 1.17 -6.40 42.36
C PRO A 105 1.83 -7.71 41.92
N LEU A 106 1.15 -8.85 42.09
CA LEU A 106 1.61 -10.16 41.63
C LEU A 106 1.88 -10.20 40.12
N HIS A 107 1.15 -9.40 39.35
CA HIS A 107 1.28 -9.27 37.90
C HIS A 107 1.85 -7.91 37.51
N GLY A 108 2.81 -7.41 38.28
CA GLY A 108 3.62 -6.22 37.95
C GLY A 108 3.00 -4.85 38.26
N TRP A 109 1.76 -4.79 38.77
CA TRP A 109 1.13 -3.51 39.13
C TRP A 109 2.00 -2.73 40.14
N PRO A 110 2.17 -1.40 39.98
CA PRO A 110 3.01 -0.62 40.88
C PRO A 110 2.64 -0.76 42.36
N ASP A 111 3.61 -1.12 43.20
CA ASP A 111 3.44 -1.26 44.66
C ASP A 111 4.48 -0.44 45.43
N LEU A 112 4.58 0.85 45.08
CA LEU A 112 5.51 1.79 45.71
C LEU A 112 5.10 2.12 47.15
N ARG A 113 3.85 2.58 47.35
CA ARG A 113 3.21 2.84 48.65
C ARG A 113 1.73 3.18 48.45
N ILE A 114 0.90 2.92 49.47
CA ILE A 114 -0.52 3.30 49.47
C ILE A 114 -0.64 4.84 49.61
N PRO A 115 -1.33 5.54 48.68
CA PRO A 115 -1.50 6.98 48.75
C PRO A 115 -2.47 7.38 49.87
N THR A 116 -2.11 8.42 50.61
CA THR A 116 -2.88 8.96 51.75
C THR A 116 -3.83 10.09 51.36
N SER A 117 -3.62 10.71 50.19
CA SER A 117 -4.47 11.76 49.60
C SER A 117 -4.35 11.76 48.07
N VAL A 118 -5.14 12.59 47.38
CA VAL A 118 -5.06 12.76 45.92
C VAL A 118 -3.75 13.42 45.48
N GLU A 119 -3.22 14.39 46.24
CA GLU A 119 -1.91 15.00 45.93
C GLU A 119 -0.76 14.00 46.15
N ASP A 120 -0.92 13.10 47.12
CA ASP A 120 0.02 12.00 47.36
C ASP A 120 -0.02 10.95 46.23
N ALA A 121 -1.22 10.62 45.71
CA ALA A 121 -1.40 9.79 44.52
C ALA A 121 -0.77 10.42 43.27
N LYS A 122 -0.90 11.74 43.09
CA LYS A 122 -0.29 12.49 42.00
C LYS A 122 1.24 12.46 42.05
N ALA A 123 1.84 12.52 43.25
CA ALA A 123 3.28 12.33 43.42
C ALA A 123 3.74 10.92 43.00
N VAL A 124 3.02 9.87 43.41
CA VAL A 124 3.31 8.48 43.02
C VAL A 124 3.18 8.27 41.50
N LEU A 125 2.15 8.84 40.86
CA LEU A 125 2.00 8.78 39.40
C LEU A 125 3.11 9.55 38.66
N ALA A 126 3.61 10.64 39.22
CA ALA A 126 4.76 11.36 38.67
C ALA A 126 6.08 10.58 38.80
N GLU A 127 6.28 9.85 39.90
CA GLU A 127 7.42 8.91 40.05
C GLU A 127 7.37 7.76 39.02
N LEU A 128 6.17 7.29 38.67
CA LEU A 128 5.95 6.29 37.61
C LEU A 128 6.01 6.87 36.20
N GLY A 129 6.00 8.19 36.03
CA GLY A 129 5.91 8.87 34.75
C GLY A 129 4.55 8.71 34.04
N GLY A 130 3.49 8.34 34.75
CA GLY A 130 2.18 7.97 34.19
C GLY A 130 1.84 6.50 34.43
N LEU A 131 0.56 6.17 34.31
CA LEU A 131 0.02 4.83 34.50
C LEU A 131 -1.24 4.66 33.63
N HIS A 132 -1.23 3.64 32.78
CA HIS A 132 -2.35 3.32 31.90
C HIS A 132 -2.73 1.84 32.06
N VAL A 133 -4.03 1.56 32.02
CA VAL A 133 -4.55 0.19 31.89
C VAL A 133 -4.96 -0.07 30.45
N TYR A 134 -4.81 -1.30 29.98
CA TYR A 134 -5.26 -1.70 28.65
C TYR A 134 -5.91 -3.08 28.64
N VAL A 135 -6.77 -3.29 27.63
CA VAL A 135 -7.29 -4.59 27.26
C VAL A 135 -7.15 -4.74 25.74
N ALA A 136 -6.31 -5.68 25.31
CA ALA A 136 -6.17 -6.08 23.92
C ALA A 136 -7.20 -7.16 23.56
N ARG A 137 -7.81 -7.02 22.39
CA ARG A 137 -8.67 -8.01 21.75
C ARG A 137 -7.95 -8.56 20.54
N THR A 138 -7.82 -9.88 20.42
CA THR A 138 -7.20 -10.55 19.27
C THR A 138 -8.19 -10.80 18.14
N GLN A 139 -7.68 -11.04 16.93
CA GLN A 139 -8.49 -11.48 15.78
C GLN A 139 -9.21 -12.82 16.01
N SER A 140 -8.73 -13.63 16.97
CA SER A 140 -9.40 -14.85 17.46
C SER A 140 -10.51 -14.59 18.49
N GLY A 141 -10.84 -13.32 18.79
CA GLY A 141 -11.86 -12.94 19.78
C GLY A 141 -11.45 -13.13 21.24
N GLN A 142 -10.15 -13.35 21.52
CA GLN A 142 -9.63 -13.49 22.87
C GLN A 142 -9.26 -12.13 23.45
N TYR A 143 -9.41 -11.96 24.76
CA TYR A 143 -9.09 -10.72 25.47
C TYR A 143 -7.89 -10.93 26.40
N PHE A 144 -7.01 -9.94 26.47
CA PHE A 144 -5.83 -9.92 27.34
C PHE A 144 -5.71 -8.55 28.01
N ALA A 145 -5.59 -8.50 29.33
CA ALA A 145 -5.48 -7.26 30.11
C ALA A 145 -4.09 -7.10 30.71
N GLY A 146 -3.64 -5.86 30.79
CA GLY A 146 -2.37 -5.46 31.39
C GLY A 146 -2.36 -3.97 31.72
N HIS A 147 -1.17 -3.44 32.00
CA HIS A 147 -0.94 -2.04 32.29
C HIS A 147 0.44 -1.60 31.77
N THR A 148 0.65 -0.29 31.69
CA THR A 148 1.89 0.37 31.24
C THR A 148 2.20 1.56 32.16
N THR A 149 3.48 1.89 32.28
CA THR A 149 3.97 3.05 33.03
C THR A 149 5.01 3.83 32.21
N GLY A 150 5.25 5.08 32.58
CA GLY A 150 6.21 5.96 31.93
C GLY A 150 5.62 6.85 30.83
N ALA A 151 6.33 7.95 30.55
CA ALA A 151 5.84 9.06 29.73
C ALA A 151 6.23 8.95 28.23
N SER A 152 6.81 7.85 27.79
CA SER A 152 7.27 7.64 26.42
C SER A 152 7.24 6.17 26.02
N LEU A 153 6.99 5.92 24.72
CA LEU A 153 6.98 4.58 24.14
C LEU A 153 8.36 3.91 24.30
N PRO A 154 8.46 2.73 24.95
CA PRO A 154 9.73 2.04 25.12
C PRO A 154 10.30 1.51 23.79
N ALA A 155 11.63 1.36 23.71
CA ALA A 155 12.28 0.82 22.53
C ALA A 155 11.79 -0.60 22.20
N GLY A 156 11.43 -0.83 20.94
CA GLY A 156 10.91 -2.12 20.46
C GLY A 156 9.42 -2.35 20.68
N TRP A 157 8.68 -1.41 21.26
CA TRP A 157 7.21 -1.43 21.21
C TRP A 157 6.70 -0.89 19.86
N PRO A 158 5.54 -1.37 19.38
CA PRO A 158 4.87 -0.82 18.20
C PRO A 158 4.59 0.69 18.32
N ALA A 159 4.81 1.45 17.25
CA ALA A 159 4.49 2.87 17.19
C ALA A 159 2.98 3.14 17.43
N SER A 160 2.11 2.26 16.96
CA SER A 160 0.66 2.31 17.22
C SER A 160 0.30 2.20 18.71
N CYS A 161 1.19 1.68 19.55
CA CYS A 161 1.00 1.59 21.00
C CYS A 161 1.40 2.86 21.76
N GLN A 162 1.85 3.93 21.09
CA GLN A 162 2.16 5.22 21.73
C GLN A 162 1.05 5.78 22.66
N PRO A 163 -0.26 5.66 22.34
CA PRO A 163 -1.32 6.11 23.25
C PRO A 163 -1.36 5.41 24.61
N LEU A 164 -0.75 4.22 24.74
CA LEU A 164 -0.63 3.49 26.01
C LEU A 164 0.36 4.13 27.01
N PHE A 165 1.05 5.20 26.61
CA PHE A 165 2.04 5.91 27.44
C PHE A 165 1.79 7.43 27.44
N THR A 166 1.32 7.98 26.32
CA THR A 166 1.14 9.43 26.15
C THR A 166 -0.30 9.87 25.91
N GLY A 167 -1.26 8.95 25.89
CA GLY A 167 -2.68 9.25 25.70
C GLY A 167 -3.32 9.78 26.99
N SER A 168 -4.26 10.72 26.85
CA SER A 168 -5.04 11.27 27.97
C SER A 168 -6.46 10.70 28.04
N GLU A 169 -7.01 10.57 29.25
CA GLU A 169 -8.33 9.98 29.54
C GLU A 169 -8.46 8.49 29.16
N SER A 170 -8.82 8.19 27.91
CA SER A 170 -9.07 6.82 27.40
C SER A 170 -9.12 6.83 25.88
N GLY A 171 -9.10 5.65 25.25
CA GLY A 171 -9.37 5.52 23.82
C GLY A 171 -9.28 4.08 23.33
N VAL A 172 -9.44 3.87 22.02
CA VAL A 172 -9.18 2.58 21.38
C VAL A 172 -8.16 2.72 20.26
N ILE A 173 -7.05 2.01 20.40
CA ILE A 173 -6.12 1.79 19.30
C ILE A 173 -6.74 0.74 18.39
N THR A 174 -7.24 1.16 17.23
CA THR A 174 -7.51 0.23 16.13
C THR A 174 -6.17 -0.19 15.55
N VAL A 175 -5.76 -1.42 15.87
CA VAL A 175 -4.58 -2.03 15.28
C VAL A 175 -4.90 -2.31 13.83
N GLY A 176 -3.95 -2.02 12.93
CA GLY A 176 -4.13 -2.33 11.53
C GLY A 176 -4.37 -3.82 11.36
N SER A 177 -5.54 -4.19 10.84
CA SER A 177 -5.69 -5.47 10.17
C SER A 177 -4.85 -5.39 8.90
N GLY A 178 -3.54 -5.62 9.07
CA GLY A 178 -2.53 -5.76 8.02
C GLY A 178 -2.83 -6.98 7.15
N SER A 179 -3.99 -6.96 6.50
CA SER A 179 -4.43 -7.94 5.55
C SER A 179 -3.77 -7.60 4.23
N VAL A 180 -2.47 -7.87 4.16
CA VAL A 180 -1.72 -8.07 2.90
C VAL A 180 -2.34 -9.21 2.05
N GLN A 181 -3.40 -9.85 2.55
CA GLN A 181 -4.39 -10.66 1.83
C GLN A 181 -5.25 -9.89 0.81
N THR A 182 -5.42 -8.56 0.91
CA THR A 182 -6.16 -7.75 -0.09
C THR A 182 -5.26 -7.16 -1.19
N LEU A 183 -3.93 -7.22 -1.00
CA LEU A 183 -2.97 -6.81 -2.02
C LEU A 183 -2.91 -7.81 -3.17
N THR A 184 -2.94 -7.29 -4.40
CA THR A 184 -2.57 -8.09 -5.57
C THR A 184 -1.14 -8.63 -5.43
N PRO A 185 -0.81 -9.80 -6.04
CA PRO A 185 0.55 -10.34 -6.02
C PRO A 185 1.60 -9.33 -6.49
N LEU A 186 1.25 -8.52 -7.50
CA LEU A 186 2.11 -7.45 -8.02
C LEU A 186 2.33 -6.31 -7.00
N ALA A 187 1.28 -5.86 -6.30
CA ALA A 187 1.41 -4.83 -5.27
C ALA A 187 2.29 -5.27 -4.10
N ARG A 188 2.25 -6.56 -3.74
CA ARG A 188 3.16 -7.13 -2.74
C ARG A 188 4.62 -7.09 -3.22
N LYS A 189 4.90 -7.58 -4.44
CA LYS A 189 6.24 -7.50 -5.06
C LYS A 189 6.80 -6.08 -5.07
N ILE A 190 5.95 -5.08 -5.34
CA ILE A 190 6.32 -3.65 -5.32
C ILE A 190 6.76 -3.20 -3.93
N LEU A 191 6.00 -3.53 -2.87
CA LEU A 191 6.37 -3.19 -1.50
C LEU A 191 7.69 -3.87 -1.08
N ASP A 192 7.85 -5.16 -1.40
CA ASP A 192 9.05 -5.92 -1.04
C ASP A 192 10.30 -5.32 -1.71
N ALA A 193 10.22 -4.92 -2.98
CA ALA A 193 11.34 -4.26 -3.68
C ALA A 193 11.77 -2.91 -3.04
N PHE A 194 10.88 -2.22 -2.32
CA PHE A 194 11.22 -0.99 -1.60
C PHE A 194 12.08 -1.21 -0.35
N ARG A 195 12.26 -2.47 0.09
CA ARG A 195 13.22 -2.85 1.15
C ARG A 195 14.65 -2.66 0.66
N ASP A 196 14.95 -3.06 -0.57
CA ASP A 196 16.30 -3.02 -1.15
C ASP A 196 16.61 -1.71 -1.87
N ARG A 197 15.62 -1.13 -2.56
CA ARG A 197 15.82 0.02 -3.47
C ARG A 197 14.81 1.12 -3.25
N LYS A 198 15.20 2.38 -3.51
CA LYS A 198 14.31 3.54 -3.40
C LYS A 198 13.66 3.97 -4.71
N SER A 199 13.96 3.28 -5.81
CA SER A 199 13.36 3.50 -7.12
C SER A 199 12.94 2.14 -7.68
N VAL A 200 11.65 1.95 -7.94
CA VAL A 200 11.07 0.69 -8.44
C VAL A 200 10.37 0.97 -9.77
N LEU A 201 10.58 0.11 -10.77
CA LEU A 201 9.98 0.21 -12.11
C LEU A 201 9.14 -1.03 -12.38
N VAL A 202 7.82 -0.85 -12.50
CA VAL A 202 6.87 -1.89 -12.89
C VAL A 202 6.76 -1.92 -14.40
N TYR A 203 7.34 -2.95 -15.02
CA TYR A 203 7.46 -3.08 -16.46
C TYR A 203 6.58 -4.24 -16.97
N GLY A 204 5.93 -4.07 -18.12
CA GLY A 204 5.32 -5.22 -18.82
C GLY A 204 4.20 -4.86 -19.80
N PRO A 205 3.49 -5.87 -20.34
CA PRO A 205 2.40 -5.72 -21.28
C PRO A 205 1.22 -4.87 -20.74
N PRO A 206 0.35 -4.33 -21.62
CA PRO A 206 -0.89 -3.69 -21.18
C PRO A 206 -1.84 -4.70 -20.51
N ALA A 207 -2.77 -4.19 -19.68
CA ALA A 207 -3.79 -4.98 -18.99
C ALA A 207 -3.27 -6.05 -17.99
N THR A 208 -2.04 -5.94 -17.49
CA THR A 208 -1.47 -6.84 -16.44
C THR A 208 -1.63 -6.29 -15.01
N GLY A 209 -2.44 -5.25 -14.81
CA GLY A 209 -2.74 -4.69 -13.49
C GLY A 209 -1.72 -3.72 -12.91
N LYS A 210 -0.68 -3.31 -13.65
CA LYS A 210 0.36 -2.37 -13.19
C LYS A 210 -0.19 -1.14 -12.46
N THR A 211 -1.01 -0.33 -13.13
CA THR A 211 -1.58 0.92 -12.57
C THR A 211 -2.47 0.66 -11.35
N HIS A 212 -3.21 -0.46 -11.33
CA HIS A 212 -4.03 -0.86 -10.18
C HIS A 212 -3.17 -1.28 -8.98
N ALA A 213 -2.13 -2.09 -9.19
CA ALA A 213 -1.19 -2.48 -8.14
C ALA A 213 -0.45 -1.26 -7.56
N VAL A 214 -0.02 -0.33 -8.41
CA VAL A 214 0.58 0.95 -8.00
C VAL A 214 -0.40 1.82 -7.21
N ALA A 215 -1.68 1.88 -7.61
CA ALA A 215 -2.72 2.57 -6.85
C ALA A 215 -2.98 1.92 -5.48
N GLN A 216 -3.00 0.59 -5.38
CA GLN A 216 -3.11 -0.12 -4.10
C GLN A 216 -1.92 0.20 -3.17
N VAL A 217 -0.70 0.16 -3.69
CA VAL A 217 0.52 0.52 -2.93
C VAL A 217 0.45 1.96 -2.44
N ARG A 218 0.07 2.90 -3.32
CA ARG A 218 -0.12 4.29 -2.93
C ARG A 218 -1.18 4.43 -1.83
N GLN A 219 -2.35 3.82 -2.00
CA GLN A 219 -3.45 3.94 -1.05
C GLN A 219 -3.04 3.47 0.35
N ILE A 220 -2.33 2.33 0.47
CA ILE A 220 -1.85 1.79 1.75
C ILE A 220 -0.80 2.68 2.43
N LEU A 221 -0.17 3.59 1.68
CA LEU A 221 0.82 4.55 2.20
C LEU A 221 0.21 5.94 2.48
N ASP A 222 -0.80 6.36 1.70
CA ASP A 222 -1.60 7.58 1.86
C ASP A 222 -2.61 7.48 3.01
N ASP A 223 -3.32 6.35 3.10
CA ASP A 223 -4.10 5.96 4.28
C ASP A 223 -3.09 5.75 5.40
N ALA A 224 -2.81 6.82 6.15
CA ALA A 224 -1.63 6.94 6.97
C ALA A 224 -1.33 5.64 7.74
N TRP A 225 -0.06 5.22 7.75
CA TRP A 225 0.46 4.11 8.56
C TRP A 225 0.43 4.43 10.08
N THR A 226 -0.61 5.13 10.53
CA THR A 226 -1.19 5.08 11.87
C THR A 226 -2.19 3.92 11.99
N GLY A 227 -2.75 3.42 10.88
CA GLY A 227 -3.70 2.30 10.84
C GLY A 227 -3.15 1.00 10.22
N GLY A 228 -1.83 0.87 10.06
CA GLY A 228 -1.19 -0.20 9.27
C GLY A 228 -0.15 -1.06 10.01
N GLU A 229 0.22 -0.71 11.24
CA GLU A 229 1.05 -1.58 12.06
C GLU A 229 0.18 -2.72 12.60
N ALA A 230 0.36 -3.93 12.06
CA ALA A 230 -0.18 -5.12 12.72
C ALA A 230 0.56 -5.27 14.04
N VAL A 231 -0.17 -5.37 15.14
CA VAL A 231 0.39 -5.67 16.45
C VAL A 231 0.15 -7.13 16.74
N GLU A 232 1.20 -7.84 17.15
CA GLU A 232 1.09 -9.15 17.78
C GLU A 232 1.24 -8.99 19.29
N ILE A 233 0.40 -9.67 20.06
CA ILE A 233 0.57 -9.87 21.49
C ILE A 233 1.20 -11.23 21.77
N ASP A 234 2.30 -11.24 22.51
CA ASP A 234 2.83 -12.39 23.24
C ASP A 234 2.36 -12.28 24.69
N PRO A 235 1.32 -13.03 25.10
CA PRO A 235 0.74 -12.87 26.42
C PRO A 235 1.60 -13.48 27.54
N HIS A 236 2.76 -14.07 27.24
CA HIS A 236 3.72 -14.56 28.24
C HIS A 236 4.78 -13.50 28.62
N ARG A 237 4.86 -12.36 27.93
CA ARG A 237 5.86 -11.32 28.18
C ARG A 237 5.23 -10.08 28.79
N ILE A 238 5.62 -9.74 30.02
CA ILE A 238 5.03 -8.59 30.75
C ILE A 238 5.64 -7.23 30.35
N ASP A 239 6.95 -7.14 30.15
CA ASP A 239 7.63 -5.86 29.85
C ASP A 239 7.50 -5.42 28.38
N GLN A 240 7.26 -6.38 27.49
CA GLN A 240 7.10 -6.17 26.05
C GLN A 240 6.12 -7.21 25.47
N PRO A 241 4.82 -7.13 25.82
CA PRO A 241 3.79 -8.01 25.30
C PRO A 241 3.50 -7.74 23.83
N PHE A 242 3.64 -6.50 23.37
CA PHE A 242 3.32 -6.12 21.99
C PHE A 242 4.57 -6.04 21.11
N THR A 243 4.47 -6.62 19.92
CA THR A 243 5.48 -6.59 18.86
C THR A 243 4.84 -6.25 17.51
N SER A 244 5.64 -5.77 16.56
CA SER A 244 5.16 -5.51 15.20
C SER A 244 5.06 -6.83 14.40
N GLY A 245 3.84 -7.17 13.99
CA GLY A 245 3.47 -8.38 13.25
C GLY A 245 3.60 -8.28 11.74
N PHE A 246 4.08 -7.14 11.23
CA PHE A 246 4.72 -7.04 9.92
C PHE A 246 6.17 -6.59 10.14
N GLU A 247 7.09 -7.19 9.39
CA GLU A 247 8.39 -6.57 9.15
C GLU A 247 8.16 -5.12 8.73
N ALA A 248 8.74 -4.19 9.49
CA ALA A 248 8.46 -2.75 9.41
C ALA A 248 8.40 -2.25 7.96
N SER A 249 7.52 -1.27 7.73
CA SER A 249 7.28 -0.71 6.39
C SER A 249 8.59 -0.51 5.61
N PRO A 250 8.68 -0.96 4.35
CA PRO A 250 9.82 -0.64 3.50
C PRO A 250 10.01 0.87 3.31
N ILE A 251 8.94 1.65 3.53
CA ILE A 251 8.87 3.11 3.39
C ILE A 251 8.45 3.71 4.75
N ALA A 252 9.38 4.38 5.44
CA ALA A 252 9.17 4.84 6.81
C ALA A 252 8.05 5.89 6.90
N PRO A 253 7.01 5.70 7.73
CA PRO A 253 5.88 6.63 7.81
C PRO A 253 6.15 7.87 8.69
N PRO A 254 5.33 8.93 8.58
CA PRO A 254 4.25 9.11 7.60
C PRO A 254 4.82 9.28 6.18
N VAL A 255 4.04 8.87 5.17
CA VAL A 255 4.43 8.94 3.77
C VAL A 255 3.61 10.03 3.09
N ILE A 256 4.28 10.99 2.45
CA ILE A 256 3.63 11.94 1.55
C ILE A 256 3.72 11.43 0.11
N THR A 257 2.62 11.44 -0.64
CA THR A 257 2.61 10.92 -2.01
C THR A 257 2.25 11.98 -3.05
N ASP A 258 2.84 11.86 -4.24
CA ASP A 258 2.44 12.58 -5.44
C ASP A 258 2.33 11.59 -6.62
N TRP A 259 1.49 11.92 -7.60
CA TRP A 259 1.33 11.14 -8.82
C TRP A 259 1.49 12.04 -10.04
N VAL A 260 2.23 11.57 -11.03
CA VAL A 260 2.35 12.17 -12.36
C VAL A 260 2.29 11.09 -13.43
N THR A 261 1.79 11.43 -14.61
CA THR A 261 1.86 10.58 -15.81
C THR A 261 2.71 11.32 -16.84
N PHE A 262 3.72 10.67 -17.41
CA PHE A 262 4.58 11.30 -18.41
C PHE A 262 3.92 11.29 -19.81
N HIS A 263 4.24 12.32 -20.59
CA HIS A 263 3.83 12.50 -21.98
C HIS A 263 4.94 13.21 -22.76
N GLN A 264 4.83 13.27 -24.09
CA GLN A 264 5.91 13.75 -24.97
C GLN A 264 6.36 15.18 -24.66
N ASP A 265 5.42 16.07 -24.31
CA ASP A 265 5.69 17.46 -23.93
C ASP A 265 6.11 17.66 -22.45
N TYR A 266 6.15 16.61 -21.63
CA TYR A 266 6.50 16.74 -20.22
C TYR A 266 7.99 17.04 -20.05
N GLY A 267 8.32 18.07 -19.26
CA GLY A 267 9.66 18.69 -19.23
C GLY A 267 10.31 18.79 -17.85
N TYR A 268 11.57 19.22 -17.84
CA TYR A 268 12.32 19.56 -16.62
C TYR A 268 11.65 20.68 -15.82
N GLU A 269 10.99 21.60 -16.53
CA GLU A 269 10.21 22.72 -16.04
C GLU A 269 9.08 22.30 -15.08
N ASP A 270 8.39 21.21 -15.38
CA ASP A 270 7.23 20.74 -14.61
C ASP A 270 7.58 19.64 -13.61
N PHE A 271 8.73 18.98 -13.79
CA PHE A 271 9.21 17.92 -12.90
C PHE A 271 10.18 18.39 -11.83
N VAL A 272 11.13 19.27 -12.18
CA VAL A 272 12.20 19.73 -11.29
C VAL A 272 12.03 21.21 -10.96
N VAL A 273 12.30 22.11 -11.91
CA VAL A 273 12.11 23.55 -11.70
C VAL A 273 11.87 24.30 -13.01
N GLY A 274 10.79 25.07 -13.02
CA GLY A 274 10.37 25.95 -14.10
C GLY A 274 10.50 27.41 -13.71
N LEU A 275 10.43 28.30 -14.70
CA LEU A 275 10.26 29.74 -14.50
C LEU A 275 8.84 30.11 -14.95
N ARG A 276 8.06 30.76 -14.09
CA ARG A 276 6.68 31.17 -14.38
C ARG A 276 6.49 32.68 -14.12
N PRO A 277 5.65 33.39 -14.89
CA PRO A 277 5.37 34.81 -14.63
C PRO A 277 4.65 35.01 -13.29
N THR A 278 5.04 36.03 -12.52
CA THR A 278 4.42 36.32 -11.21
C THR A 278 3.14 37.16 -11.28
N GLY A 279 2.55 37.33 -12.47
CA GLY A 279 1.43 38.24 -12.72
C GLY A 279 1.82 39.73 -12.77
N GLU A 280 2.84 40.13 -12.02
CA GLU A 280 3.42 41.48 -12.02
C GLU A 280 4.45 41.68 -13.14
N GLY A 281 3.97 41.89 -14.37
CA GLY A 281 4.80 42.23 -15.53
C GLY A 281 5.61 41.05 -16.09
N ILE A 282 6.85 41.33 -16.52
CA ILE A 282 7.74 40.34 -17.18
C ILE A 282 8.60 39.58 -16.14
N ARG A 283 8.42 39.81 -14.84
CA ARG A 283 9.19 39.09 -13.81
C ARG A 283 8.80 37.62 -13.79
N LEU A 284 9.80 36.78 -14.05
CA LEU A 284 9.72 35.34 -13.84
C LEU A 284 10.20 35.01 -12.43
N ALA A 285 9.57 34.04 -11.78
CA ALA A 285 10.05 33.43 -10.54
C ALA A 285 10.16 31.91 -10.70
N PRO A 286 11.05 31.25 -9.94
CA PRO A 286 11.16 29.81 -9.96
C PRO A 286 9.94 29.14 -9.32
N PHE A 287 9.48 28.06 -9.95
CA PHE A 287 8.38 27.24 -9.48
C PHE A 287 8.84 25.79 -9.37
N ALA A 288 8.59 25.14 -8.24
CA ALA A 288 8.98 23.77 -7.98
C ALA A 288 8.13 22.80 -8.81
N GLY A 289 8.79 21.97 -9.62
CA GLY A 289 8.15 20.83 -10.28
C GLY A 289 7.87 19.70 -9.30
N ARG A 290 7.13 18.67 -9.75
CA ARG A 290 6.62 17.58 -8.90
C ARG A 290 7.66 16.91 -7.99
N LEU A 291 8.85 16.62 -8.50
CA LEU A 291 9.92 15.99 -7.72
C LEU A 291 10.50 16.93 -6.66
N LEU A 292 10.77 18.19 -7.05
CA LEU A 292 11.38 19.17 -6.15
C LEU A 292 10.38 19.59 -5.05
N ASP A 293 9.13 19.84 -5.42
CA ASP A 293 8.06 20.19 -4.50
C ASP A 293 7.86 19.10 -3.42
N LEU A 294 7.78 17.83 -3.84
CA LEU A 294 7.67 16.69 -2.94
C LEU A 294 8.89 16.54 -2.02
N ALA A 295 10.10 16.72 -2.55
CA ALA A 295 11.33 16.64 -1.76
C ALA A 295 11.46 17.78 -0.74
N ILE A 296 11.03 19.00 -1.09
CA ILE A 296 10.96 20.15 -0.17
C ILE A 296 9.89 19.91 0.91
N ARG A 297 8.72 19.35 0.56
CA ARG A 297 7.70 18.96 1.55
C ARG A 297 8.24 17.95 2.57
N LEU A 298 8.98 16.94 2.11
CA LEU A 298 9.62 15.96 3.00
C LEU A 298 10.66 16.61 3.92
N ASP A 299 11.50 17.50 3.39
CA ASP A 299 12.53 18.21 4.17
C ASP A 299 11.89 19.11 5.25
N ARG A 300 10.79 19.80 4.90
CA ARG A 300 9.96 20.59 5.84
C ARG A 300 9.28 19.72 6.91
N GLN A 301 8.95 18.47 6.60
CA GLN A 301 8.32 17.52 7.54
C GLN A 301 9.33 16.95 8.55
N GLY A 302 10.62 16.88 8.20
CA GLY A 302 11.73 16.47 9.09
C GLY A 302 11.73 14.99 9.51
N ARG A 303 10.73 14.19 9.10
CA ARG A 303 10.61 12.75 9.39
C ARG A 303 9.76 12.05 8.33
N GLY A 304 9.78 10.71 8.34
CA GLY A 304 8.98 9.90 7.43
C GLY A 304 9.60 9.78 6.04
N SER A 305 8.77 9.60 5.02
CA SER A 305 9.20 9.37 3.64
C SER A 305 8.32 10.11 2.64
N ALA A 306 8.76 10.17 1.38
CA ALA A 306 7.93 10.53 0.25
C ALA A 306 7.84 9.39 -0.76
N LEU A 307 6.75 9.32 -1.52
CA LEU A 307 6.60 8.42 -2.68
C LEU A 307 6.09 9.21 -3.90
N LEU A 308 6.89 9.26 -4.95
CA LEU A 308 6.50 9.80 -6.24
C LEU A 308 6.11 8.67 -7.19
N VAL A 309 4.85 8.63 -7.60
CA VAL A 309 4.39 7.73 -8.65
C VAL A 309 4.58 8.39 -10.01
N ILE A 310 5.23 7.68 -10.95
CA ILE A 310 5.45 8.11 -12.34
C ILE A 310 4.83 7.08 -13.28
N ASP A 311 3.60 7.30 -13.67
CA ASP A 311 2.90 6.44 -14.63
C ASP A 311 3.41 6.71 -16.06
N GLU A 312 3.53 5.67 -16.88
CA GLU A 312 3.97 5.74 -18.28
C GLU A 312 5.35 6.43 -18.48
N ILE A 313 6.34 6.11 -17.63
CA ILE A 313 7.63 6.82 -17.57
C ILE A 313 8.36 6.95 -18.92
N ASN A 314 8.20 5.95 -19.80
CA ASN A 314 8.83 5.96 -21.12
C ASN A 314 8.25 7.04 -22.04
N ARG A 315 6.99 7.46 -21.89
CA ARG A 315 6.31 8.42 -22.77
C ARG A 315 6.91 9.83 -22.76
N GLY A 316 7.76 10.15 -21.78
CA GLY A 316 8.57 11.36 -21.73
C GLY A 316 10.06 11.08 -21.97
N ASN A 317 10.82 12.10 -22.40
CA ASN A 317 12.27 11.99 -22.49
C ASN A 317 12.89 12.04 -21.08
N VAL A 318 12.97 10.88 -20.41
CA VAL A 318 13.40 10.75 -19.01
C VAL A 318 14.76 11.42 -18.71
N PRO A 319 15.82 11.27 -19.54
CA PRO A 319 17.07 12.01 -19.34
C PRO A 319 16.88 13.54 -19.32
N LYS A 320 16.06 14.08 -20.24
CA LYS A 320 15.76 15.52 -20.32
C LYS A 320 14.90 15.99 -19.16
N ILE A 321 13.92 15.19 -18.72
CA ILE A 321 13.01 15.52 -17.61
C ILE A 321 13.75 15.56 -16.27
N LEU A 322 14.65 14.60 -16.03
CA LEU A 322 15.43 14.55 -14.79
C LEU A 322 16.59 15.57 -14.78
N GLY A 323 17.27 15.77 -15.91
CA GLY A 323 18.49 16.58 -15.96
C GLY A 323 19.52 16.11 -14.92
N ASP A 324 20.09 17.03 -14.15
CA ASP A 324 21.08 16.72 -13.11
C ASP A 324 20.55 15.76 -12.01
N PHE A 325 19.22 15.70 -11.79
CA PHE A 325 18.61 14.81 -10.79
C PHE A 325 18.72 13.33 -11.15
N MET A 326 19.13 13.00 -12.37
CA MET A 326 19.68 11.69 -12.76
C MET A 326 20.69 11.17 -11.72
N THR A 327 21.53 12.05 -11.16
CA THR A 327 22.54 11.69 -10.16
C THR A 327 21.90 11.17 -8.88
N PHE A 328 20.88 11.87 -8.38
CA PHE A 328 20.16 11.54 -7.14
C PHE A 328 19.20 10.36 -7.27
N MET A 329 19.05 9.76 -8.45
CA MET A 329 18.39 8.45 -8.59
C MET A 329 19.21 7.34 -7.92
N ASP A 330 20.52 7.52 -7.77
CA ASP A 330 21.38 6.71 -6.91
C ASP A 330 21.34 7.26 -5.47
N THR A 331 21.04 6.41 -4.50
CA THR A 331 20.85 6.80 -3.10
C THR A 331 22.15 7.16 -2.39
N SER A 332 23.30 6.73 -2.89
CA SER A 332 24.61 7.01 -2.28
C SER A 332 25.02 8.49 -2.36
N TYR A 333 24.45 9.25 -3.30
CA TYR A 333 24.66 10.70 -3.44
C TYR A 333 23.63 11.57 -2.70
N ARG A 334 22.71 10.95 -1.94
CA ARG A 334 21.69 11.63 -1.12
C ARG A 334 22.19 11.85 0.31
N ARG A 335 21.54 12.75 1.04
CA ARG A 335 21.80 12.98 2.48
C ARG A 335 21.21 11.84 3.31
N GLY A 336 22.07 11.02 3.94
CA GLY A 336 21.66 9.81 4.69
C GLY A 336 20.80 10.11 5.94
N ARG A 337 20.11 9.09 6.44
CA ARG A 337 19.16 9.21 7.58
C ARG A 337 19.79 9.75 8.87
N ASP A 338 21.02 9.35 9.17
CA ASP A 338 21.75 9.80 10.38
C ASP A 338 22.38 11.20 10.21
N GLY A 339 22.02 11.92 9.15
CA GLY A 339 22.68 13.16 8.74
C GLY A 339 24.04 12.94 8.04
N ASP A 340 24.49 11.69 7.90
CA ASP A 340 25.74 11.39 7.20
C ASP A 340 25.67 11.89 5.75
N SER A 341 26.51 12.88 5.49
CA SER A 341 26.57 13.63 4.24
C SER A 341 27.92 13.46 3.54
N ARG A 342 28.75 12.51 3.97
CA ARG A 342 30.12 12.32 3.45
C ARG A 342 30.19 12.03 1.95
N SER A 343 29.15 11.44 1.37
CA SER A 343 28.99 11.21 -0.07
C SER A 343 27.86 12.03 -0.70
N ALA A 344 27.14 12.85 0.07
CA ALA A 344 25.98 13.58 -0.41
C ALA A 344 26.41 14.75 -1.32
N ILE A 345 25.86 14.81 -2.53
CA ILE A 345 26.21 15.84 -3.52
C ILE A 345 25.20 17.00 -3.39
N PRO A 346 25.66 18.27 -3.33
CA PRO A 346 24.78 19.43 -3.40
C PRO A 346 23.95 19.46 -4.69
N VAL A 347 22.66 19.76 -4.56
CA VAL A 347 21.74 19.90 -5.69
C VAL A 347 21.98 21.24 -6.39
N ASN A 348 22.26 21.20 -7.68
CA ASN A 348 22.30 22.37 -8.54
C ASN A 348 20.90 22.67 -9.11
N LEU A 349 20.42 23.90 -8.95
CA LEU A 349 19.15 24.36 -9.51
C LEU A 349 19.43 25.54 -10.47
N PRO A 350 19.72 25.29 -11.75
CA PRO A 350 20.24 26.31 -12.68
C PRO A 350 19.27 27.46 -12.98
N LYS A 351 17.99 27.34 -12.59
CA LYS A 351 16.95 28.37 -12.74
C LYS A 351 16.60 29.08 -11.42
N VAL A 352 17.37 28.85 -10.37
CA VAL A 352 17.15 29.41 -9.03
C VAL A 352 18.39 30.19 -8.61
N GLN A 353 18.22 31.45 -8.28
CA GLN A 353 19.28 32.34 -7.84
C GLN A 353 19.48 32.25 -6.31
N ARG A 354 20.60 32.79 -5.83
CA ARG A 354 20.83 33.02 -4.39
C ARG A 354 19.97 34.18 -3.90
N SER A 355 19.72 34.24 -2.59
CA SER A 355 18.97 35.35 -1.99
C SER A 355 19.57 36.72 -2.34
N PRO A 356 18.76 37.71 -2.77
CA PRO A 356 19.22 39.08 -2.99
C PRO A 356 19.80 39.76 -1.74
N THR A 357 19.48 39.25 -0.54
CA THR A 357 20.01 39.75 0.75
C THR A 357 21.43 39.28 1.05
N GLY A 358 21.96 38.32 0.27
CA GLY A 358 23.28 37.70 0.52
C GLY A 358 23.26 36.53 1.52
N ASP A 359 22.10 36.21 2.10
CA ASP A 359 21.92 35.05 2.97
C ASP A 359 22.23 33.73 2.23
N PRO A 360 22.69 32.67 2.93
CA PRO A 360 23.01 31.37 2.35
C PRO A 360 21.74 30.54 2.05
N VAL A 361 20.79 31.15 1.35
CA VAL A 361 19.53 30.54 0.89
C VAL A 361 19.26 30.92 -0.57
N THR A 362 18.29 30.27 -1.20
CA THR A 362 17.80 30.64 -2.55
C THR A 362 16.90 31.87 -2.52
N GLU A 363 16.62 32.44 -3.68
CA GLU A 363 15.38 33.21 -3.88
C GLU A 363 14.13 32.34 -3.57
N PRO A 364 12.95 32.94 -3.32
CA PRO A 364 11.73 32.20 -3.05
C PRO A 364 11.31 31.33 -4.24
N ILE A 365 11.25 30.01 -4.03
CA ILE A 365 10.72 29.03 -4.97
C ILE A 365 9.24 28.82 -4.66
N TRP A 366 8.37 29.03 -5.64
CA TRP A 366 6.94 28.83 -5.49
C TRP A 366 6.58 27.34 -5.53
N MET A 367 5.81 26.89 -4.55
CA MET A 367 5.37 25.51 -4.36
C MET A 367 4.03 25.27 -5.08
N ILE A 368 3.68 24.00 -5.29
CA ILE A 368 2.39 23.59 -5.88
C ILE A 368 1.21 23.95 -4.98
N SER A 369 1.43 24.03 -3.66
CA SER A 369 0.48 24.54 -2.66
C SER A 369 0.25 26.07 -2.72
N GLY A 370 1.03 26.81 -3.51
CA GLY A 370 0.91 28.26 -3.66
C GLY A 370 1.64 29.10 -2.59
N ASP A 371 2.22 28.47 -1.57
CA ASP A 371 3.23 29.10 -0.72
C ASP A 371 4.59 29.14 -1.43
N SER A 372 5.57 29.83 -0.83
CA SER A 372 6.95 29.87 -1.35
C SER A 372 7.95 29.44 -0.28
N TYR A 373 9.05 28.83 -0.70
CA TYR A 373 10.09 28.32 0.17
C TYR A 373 11.48 28.73 -0.32
N MET A 374 12.37 29.09 0.60
CA MET A 374 13.77 29.40 0.31
C MET A 374 14.64 28.24 0.82
N LEU A 375 15.34 27.56 -0.10
CA LEU A 375 16.19 26.42 0.26
C LEU A 375 17.52 26.91 0.86
N PRO A 376 18.05 26.29 1.93
CA PRO A 376 19.40 26.56 2.40
C PRO A 376 20.43 26.14 1.35
N GLN A 377 21.56 26.84 1.28
CA GLN A 377 22.61 26.61 0.29
C GLN A 377 23.95 26.29 0.97
N PRO A 378 24.54 25.08 0.74
CA PRO A 378 24.08 24.03 -0.17
C PRO A 378 22.85 23.24 0.32
N TRP A 379 21.96 22.89 -0.60
CA TRP A 379 20.88 21.91 -0.36
C TRP A 379 21.31 20.54 -0.87
N THR A 380 20.89 19.46 -0.20
CA THR A 380 21.18 18.07 -0.57
C THR A 380 19.89 17.26 -0.66
N PHE A 381 19.80 16.36 -1.63
CA PHE A 381 18.55 15.62 -1.88
C PHE A 381 18.25 14.63 -0.73
N PRO A 382 17.01 14.57 -0.19
CA PRO A 382 16.70 13.69 0.95
C PRO A 382 16.75 12.21 0.57
N TYR A 383 17.27 11.36 1.46
CA TYR A 383 17.35 9.91 1.25
C TYR A 383 15.99 9.26 0.97
N ASP A 384 15.00 9.57 1.80
CA ASP A 384 13.68 8.91 1.87
C ASP A 384 12.65 9.38 0.83
N VAL A 385 13.11 9.92 -0.31
CA VAL A 385 12.26 10.11 -1.51
C VAL A 385 12.25 8.80 -2.32
N ASN A 386 11.12 8.10 -2.31
CA ASN A 386 10.91 6.87 -3.05
C ASN A 386 10.25 7.18 -4.40
N ILE A 387 10.54 6.39 -5.44
CA ILE A 387 9.94 6.55 -6.78
C ILE A 387 9.36 5.21 -7.22
N LEU A 388 8.10 5.21 -7.67
CA LEU A 388 7.40 4.07 -8.24
C LEU A 388 6.97 4.40 -9.66
N ALA A 389 7.66 3.83 -10.65
CA ALA A 389 7.40 4.08 -12.06
C ALA A 389 6.64 2.92 -12.71
N THR A 390 5.82 3.19 -13.73
CA THR A 390 5.27 2.16 -14.63
C THR A 390 5.79 2.34 -16.05
N MET A 391 5.93 1.24 -16.80
CA MET A 391 6.29 1.25 -18.22
C MET A 391 5.55 0.16 -18.97
N ASN A 392 4.96 0.51 -20.12
CA ASN A 392 4.47 -0.48 -21.09
C ASN A 392 5.62 -0.97 -21.97
N SER A 393 5.68 -2.29 -22.16
CA SER A 393 6.70 -2.97 -22.98
C SER A 393 6.57 -2.71 -24.49
N VAL A 394 5.33 -2.67 -25.01
CA VAL A 394 5.02 -2.70 -26.47
C VAL A 394 4.84 -1.30 -27.08
N ASP A 395 4.94 -0.22 -26.32
CA ASP A 395 4.60 1.14 -26.79
C ASP A 395 5.58 1.65 -27.86
N ARG A 396 5.32 1.33 -29.14
CA ARG A 396 6.18 1.64 -30.29
C ARG A 396 6.36 3.14 -30.59
N ALA A 397 5.49 3.98 -30.03
CA ALA A 397 5.50 5.44 -30.25
C ALA A 397 6.44 6.20 -29.29
N VAL A 398 7.30 5.48 -28.56
CA VAL A 398 7.89 5.95 -27.31
C VAL A 398 9.40 5.73 -27.27
N ALA A 399 10.12 6.64 -26.60
CA ALA A 399 11.57 6.53 -26.45
C ALA A 399 11.93 5.34 -25.53
N PRO A 400 12.89 4.47 -25.92
CA PRO A 400 13.36 3.43 -25.02
C PRO A 400 14.02 4.04 -23.78
N LEU A 401 13.80 3.44 -22.61
CA LEU A 401 14.45 3.87 -21.38
C LEU A 401 15.97 3.62 -21.49
N ASP A 402 16.76 4.67 -21.34
CA ASP A 402 18.23 4.58 -21.37
C ASP A 402 18.73 3.57 -20.32
N SER A 403 19.68 2.70 -20.69
CA SER A 403 20.21 1.66 -19.82
C SER A 403 20.90 2.22 -18.55
N ALA A 404 21.45 3.43 -18.63
CA ALA A 404 22.02 4.14 -17.49
C ALA A 404 20.96 4.65 -16.50
N ILE A 405 19.70 4.82 -16.95
CA ILE A 405 18.53 5.08 -16.11
C ILE A 405 17.94 3.77 -15.60
N GLY A 406 17.73 2.79 -16.48
CA GLY A 406 17.14 1.49 -16.14
C GLY A 406 17.84 0.82 -14.96
N ARG A 407 19.18 0.81 -14.94
CA ARG A 407 20.00 0.25 -13.84
C ARG A 407 19.82 0.94 -12.46
N ARG A 408 19.16 2.10 -12.41
CA ARG A 408 18.88 2.84 -11.16
C ARG A 408 17.50 2.54 -10.59
N PHE A 409 16.70 1.75 -11.30
CA PHE A 409 15.44 1.20 -10.81
C PHE A 409 15.61 -0.29 -10.50
N GLU A 410 14.95 -0.77 -9.46
CA GLU A 410 14.64 -2.18 -9.31
C GLU A 410 13.48 -2.52 -10.25
N ARG A 411 13.73 -3.39 -11.24
CA ARG A 411 12.72 -3.72 -12.26
C ARG A 411 11.88 -4.90 -11.78
N ILE A 412 10.57 -4.68 -11.70
CA ILE A 412 9.57 -5.73 -11.45
C ILE A 412 8.83 -5.98 -12.75
N ASP A 413 8.96 -7.20 -13.26
CA ASP A 413 8.20 -7.64 -14.41
C ASP A 413 6.76 -8.02 -14.03
N ALA A 414 5.81 -7.46 -14.78
CA ALA A 414 4.37 -7.57 -14.61
C ALA A 414 3.75 -8.12 -15.91
N TYR A 415 4.00 -9.41 -16.16
CA TYR A 415 3.45 -10.21 -17.26
C TYR A 415 2.04 -10.73 -16.95
N ALA A 416 1.47 -11.56 -17.84
CA ALA A 416 0.22 -12.25 -17.53
C ALA A 416 0.39 -13.20 -16.32
N ASP A 417 -0.67 -13.36 -15.53
CA ASP A 417 -0.67 -14.18 -14.31
C ASP A 417 -1.89 -15.08 -14.38
N LEU A 418 -1.68 -16.30 -14.89
CA LEU A 418 -2.75 -17.27 -15.14
C LEU A 418 -3.29 -17.84 -13.82
N ASP A 419 -2.43 -18.04 -12.81
CA ASP A 419 -2.83 -18.53 -11.49
C ASP A 419 -3.74 -17.50 -10.80
N PHE A 420 -3.38 -16.21 -10.85
CA PHE A 420 -4.20 -15.13 -10.29
C PHE A 420 -5.55 -15.00 -11.00
N LEU A 421 -5.59 -15.14 -12.33
CA LEU A 421 -6.84 -15.15 -13.10
C LEU A 421 -7.70 -16.39 -12.77
N ALA A 422 -7.12 -17.58 -12.73
CA ALA A 422 -7.80 -18.83 -12.42
C ALA A 422 -8.39 -18.79 -10.99
N GLN A 423 -7.62 -18.30 -10.02
CA GLN A 423 -8.08 -18.08 -8.65
C GLN A 423 -9.24 -17.08 -8.60
N HIS A 424 -9.17 -15.97 -9.35
CA HIS A 424 -10.25 -14.98 -9.38
C HIS A 424 -11.55 -15.53 -9.97
N LEU A 425 -11.46 -16.28 -11.07
CA LEU A 425 -12.61 -16.88 -11.75
C LEU A 425 -13.11 -18.18 -11.10
N GLY A 426 -12.45 -18.67 -10.04
CA GLY A 426 -12.84 -19.87 -9.31
C GLY A 426 -12.58 -21.19 -10.03
N VAL A 427 -11.54 -21.27 -10.87
CA VAL A 427 -11.20 -22.44 -11.70
C VAL A 427 -9.82 -23.00 -11.33
N SER A 428 -9.63 -24.31 -11.42
CA SER A 428 -8.30 -24.93 -11.31
C SER A 428 -7.53 -24.83 -12.62
N ILE A 429 -6.27 -24.39 -12.57
CA ILE A 429 -5.43 -24.25 -13.77
C ILE A 429 -5.14 -25.59 -14.46
N GLU A 430 -5.00 -26.67 -13.68
CA GLU A 430 -4.84 -28.05 -14.21
C GLU A 430 -6.04 -28.49 -15.06
N ILE A 431 -7.24 -28.02 -14.70
CA ILE A 431 -8.43 -28.28 -15.49
C ILE A 431 -8.36 -27.43 -16.76
N ALA A 432 -8.16 -26.11 -16.65
CA ALA A 432 -8.13 -25.21 -17.81
C ALA A 432 -7.08 -25.59 -18.88
N THR A 433 -5.93 -26.16 -18.50
CA THR A 433 -4.86 -26.54 -19.45
C THR A 433 -4.91 -28.01 -19.91
N ALA A 434 -5.88 -28.81 -19.45
CA ALA A 434 -5.97 -30.21 -19.83
C ALA A 434 -6.34 -30.41 -21.32
N PRO A 435 -5.61 -31.23 -22.09
CA PRO A 435 -5.85 -31.41 -23.52
C PRO A 435 -7.14 -32.20 -23.86
N ASP A 436 -7.62 -33.02 -22.92
CA ASP A 436 -8.71 -33.99 -23.14
C ASP A 436 -9.97 -33.68 -22.30
N ILE A 437 -10.32 -32.39 -22.12
CA ILE A 437 -11.61 -32.02 -21.49
C ILE A 437 -12.76 -32.28 -22.48
N ASP A 438 -13.64 -33.22 -22.12
CA ASP A 438 -14.86 -33.49 -22.86
C ASP A 438 -15.73 -32.22 -23.00
N ALA A 439 -16.30 -31.99 -24.19
CA ALA A 439 -16.86 -30.69 -24.60
C ALA A 439 -17.97 -30.16 -23.66
N GLY A 440 -18.68 -31.06 -22.96
CA GLY A 440 -19.71 -30.71 -21.98
C GLY A 440 -19.21 -30.19 -20.63
N HIS A 441 -17.90 -30.22 -20.35
CA HIS A 441 -17.32 -29.77 -19.07
C HIS A 441 -16.68 -28.38 -19.13
N TRP A 442 -16.62 -27.73 -20.29
CA TRP A 442 -16.11 -26.37 -20.39
C TRP A 442 -17.07 -25.35 -19.78
N THR A 443 -16.54 -24.52 -18.89
CA THR A 443 -17.18 -23.27 -18.44
C THR A 443 -16.55 -22.09 -19.20
N PRO A 444 -17.25 -20.95 -19.35
CA PRO A 444 -16.65 -19.77 -19.98
C PRO A 444 -15.43 -19.25 -19.20
N GLN A 445 -15.39 -19.46 -17.88
CA GLN A 445 -14.23 -19.16 -17.02
C GLN A 445 -13.02 -20.05 -17.36
N ALA A 446 -13.20 -21.36 -17.46
CA ALA A 446 -12.14 -22.28 -17.81
C ALA A 446 -11.61 -22.02 -19.23
N ALA A 447 -12.53 -21.76 -20.17
CA ALA A 447 -12.19 -21.39 -21.54
C ALA A 447 -11.41 -20.07 -21.60
N ALA A 448 -11.73 -19.08 -20.76
CA ALA A 448 -10.99 -17.82 -20.68
C ALA A 448 -9.54 -18.03 -20.22
N VAL A 449 -9.30 -18.78 -19.14
CA VAL A 449 -7.94 -19.10 -18.65
C VAL A 449 -7.15 -19.88 -19.70
N ALA A 450 -7.75 -20.92 -20.29
CA ALA A 450 -7.14 -21.74 -21.33
C ALA A 450 -6.76 -20.94 -22.58
N LEU A 451 -7.67 -20.08 -23.03
CA LEU A 451 -7.47 -19.19 -24.17
C LEU A 451 -6.33 -18.20 -23.92
N LEU A 452 -6.26 -17.60 -22.74
CA LEU A 452 -5.18 -16.67 -22.41
C LEU A 452 -3.81 -17.35 -22.40
N GLY A 453 -3.71 -18.53 -21.77
CA GLY A 453 -2.48 -19.32 -21.78
C GLY A 453 -2.05 -19.67 -23.20
N TYR A 454 -2.96 -20.26 -23.99
CA TYR A 454 -2.69 -20.60 -25.38
C TYR A 454 -2.21 -19.41 -26.22
N LEU A 455 -2.90 -18.28 -26.15
CA LEU A 455 -2.53 -17.08 -26.90
C LEU A 455 -1.17 -16.55 -26.46
N ASN A 456 -0.88 -16.52 -25.15
CA ASN A 456 0.36 -15.97 -24.64
C ASN A 456 1.56 -16.88 -24.92
N ASP A 457 1.42 -18.20 -24.86
CA ASP A 457 2.47 -19.14 -25.28
C ASP A 457 2.86 -18.89 -26.75
N GLU A 458 1.86 -18.87 -27.63
CA GLU A 458 2.04 -18.71 -29.08
C GLU A 458 2.52 -17.28 -29.47
N ILE A 459 2.15 -16.25 -28.70
CA ILE A 459 2.66 -14.88 -28.83
C ILE A 459 4.12 -14.80 -28.36
N THR A 460 4.43 -15.34 -27.18
CA THR A 460 5.76 -15.29 -26.57
C THR A 460 6.79 -16.04 -27.44
N GLU A 461 6.42 -17.16 -28.05
CA GLU A 461 7.28 -17.87 -29.00
C GLU A 461 7.62 -17.06 -30.27
N ARG A 462 6.66 -16.29 -30.82
CA ARG A 462 6.80 -15.60 -32.13
C ARG A 462 7.19 -14.13 -32.07
N LEU A 463 6.87 -13.46 -30.97
CA LEU A 463 7.02 -12.01 -30.77
C LEU A 463 7.84 -11.67 -29.52
N GLY A 464 7.92 -12.58 -28.54
CA GLY A 464 8.56 -12.37 -27.24
C GLY A 464 7.58 -11.94 -26.16
N GLN A 465 7.97 -12.17 -24.90
CA GLN A 465 7.14 -12.02 -23.70
C GLN A 465 6.55 -10.61 -23.51
N ASP A 466 7.26 -9.60 -24.01
CA ASP A 466 6.80 -8.21 -24.02
C ASP A 466 5.43 -8.02 -24.69
N TYR A 467 5.08 -8.87 -25.65
CA TYR A 467 3.88 -8.76 -26.48
C TYR A 467 2.65 -9.48 -25.93
N GLU A 468 2.73 -10.14 -24.77
CA GLU A 468 1.60 -10.88 -24.18
C GLU A 468 0.30 -10.03 -24.06
N LEU A 469 -0.81 -10.73 -23.90
CA LEU A 469 -2.10 -10.17 -23.51
C LEU A 469 -2.21 -10.22 -21.99
N GLY A 470 -2.54 -9.09 -21.36
CA GLY A 470 -2.72 -9.03 -19.91
C GLY A 470 -4.00 -9.72 -19.43
N HIS A 471 -3.92 -10.34 -18.25
CA HIS A 471 -5.01 -11.11 -17.67
C HIS A 471 -6.28 -10.29 -17.36
N LEU A 472 -6.19 -8.95 -17.25
CA LEU A 472 -7.36 -8.12 -16.98
C LEU A 472 -8.37 -8.06 -18.13
N TYR A 473 -7.99 -8.40 -19.37
CA TYR A 473 -8.96 -8.51 -20.48
C TYR A 473 -10.06 -9.53 -20.16
N LEU A 474 -9.72 -10.61 -19.45
CA LEU A 474 -10.59 -11.75 -19.15
C LEU A 474 -11.03 -11.78 -17.68
N TRP A 475 -10.89 -10.67 -16.96
CA TRP A 475 -11.17 -10.58 -15.52
C TRP A 475 -12.65 -10.82 -15.17
N ASN A 476 -13.56 -10.28 -15.98
CA ASN A 476 -15.00 -10.27 -15.69
C ASN A 476 -15.78 -11.23 -16.61
N ILE A 477 -15.38 -12.50 -16.65
CA ILE A 477 -16.06 -13.53 -17.46
C ILE A 477 -17.05 -14.32 -16.61
N ALA A 478 -18.34 -14.09 -16.81
CA ALA A 478 -19.42 -14.84 -16.18
C ALA A 478 -20.10 -15.82 -17.17
N THR A 479 -20.30 -15.39 -18.41
CA THR A 479 -21.09 -16.08 -19.45
C THR A 479 -20.29 -16.34 -20.73
N TRP A 480 -20.84 -17.15 -21.63
CA TRP A 480 -20.28 -17.33 -22.97
C TRP A 480 -20.42 -16.07 -23.83
N GLU A 481 -21.50 -15.29 -23.65
CA GLU A 481 -21.65 -13.99 -24.29
C GLU A 481 -20.55 -13.00 -23.85
N ASP A 482 -20.17 -13.00 -22.57
CA ASP A 482 -19.05 -12.16 -22.08
C ASP A 482 -17.73 -12.51 -22.77
N LEU A 483 -17.42 -13.81 -22.87
CA LEU A 483 -16.19 -14.28 -23.50
C LEU A 483 -16.17 -13.96 -25.00
N GLN A 484 -17.30 -14.14 -25.69
CA GLN A 484 -17.43 -13.74 -27.10
C GLN A 484 -17.24 -12.23 -27.26
N ARG A 485 -17.86 -11.40 -26.41
CA ARG A 485 -17.73 -9.94 -26.46
C ARG A 485 -16.29 -9.48 -26.23
N VAL A 486 -15.60 -10.04 -25.23
CA VAL A 486 -14.19 -9.75 -24.95
C VAL A 486 -13.28 -10.21 -26.09
N TRP A 487 -13.54 -11.38 -26.66
CA TRP A 487 -12.83 -11.84 -27.85
C TRP A 487 -12.96 -10.84 -28.99
N ASP A 488 -14.18 -10.40 -29.30
CA ASP A 488 -14.47 -9.56 -30.47
C ASP A 488 -13.95 -8.13 -30.38
N HIS A 489 -14.12 -7.51 -29.21
CA HIS A 489 -13.88 -6.08 -29.01
C HIS A 489 -12.53 -5.77 -28.37
N ASP A 490 -11.98 -6.69 -27.58
CA ASP A 490 -10.79 -6.43 -26.76
C ASP A 490 -9.59 -7.26 -27.26
N ILE A 491 -9.72 -8.58 -27.38
CA ILE A 491 -8.61 -9.49 -27.74
C ILE A 491 -8.31 -9.50 -29.25
N TRP A 492 -9.33 -9.64 -30.09
CA TRP A 492 -9.14 -9.76 -31.54
C TRP A 492 -8.44 -8.54 -32.17
N PRO A 493 -8.80 -7.28 -31.86
CA PRO A 493 -8.06 -6.12 -32.37
C PRO A 493 -6.59 -6.11 -31.93
N GLN A 494 -6.31 -6.56 -30.70
CA GLN A 494 -4.98 -6.63 -30.11
C GLN A 494 -4.08 -7.69 -30.79
N ILE A 495 -4.64 -8.86 -31.12
CA ILE A 495 -3.95 -9.90 -31.91
C ILE A 495 -3.70 -9.39 -33.35
N ARG A 496 -4.74 -8.86 -34.00
CA ARG A 496 -4.67 -8.38 -35.38
C ARG A 496 -3.60 -7.31 -35.59
N ASP A 497 -3.44 -6.38 -34.64
CA ASP A 497 -2.40 -5.35 -34.71
C ASP A 497 -0.98 -5.92 -34.55
N ARG A 498 -0.79 -6.82 -33.57
CA ARG A 498 0.50 -7.52 -33.34
C ARG A 498 0.99 -8.29 -34.58
N PHE A 499 0.07 -9.02 -35.24
CA PHE A 499 0.36 -9.87 -36.39
C PHE A 499 0.01 -9.22 -37.75
N GLY A 500 -0.27 -7.92 -37.81
CA GLY A 500 -0.79 -7.25 -39.01
C GLY A 500 0.12 -7.33 -40.26
N ALA A 501 1.42 -7.59 -40.06
CA ALA A 501 2.39 -7.83 -41.14
C ALA A 501 2.81 -9.31 -41.29
N ARG A 502 2.09 -10.25 -40.66
CA ARG A 502 2.43 -11.67 -40.57
C ARG A 502 1.17 -12.57 -40.73
N PRO A 503 0.49 -12.53 -41.89
CA PRO A 503 -0.76 -13.27 -42.13
C PRO A 503 -0.66 -14.77 -41.83
N ASP A 504 0.46 -15.40 -42.18
CA ASP A 504 0.65 -16.85 -42.01
C ASP A 504 0.72 -17.23 -40.53
N GLN A 505 1.49 -16.48 -39.73
CA GLN A 505 1.57 -16.67 -38.28
C GLN A 505 0.23 -16.42 -37.57
N LEU A 506 -0.57 -15.48 -38.09
CA LEU A 506 -1.93 -15.25 -37.59
C LEU A 506 -2.88 -16.40 -37.93
N ALA A 507 -2.76 -16.98 -39.13
CA ALA A 507 -3.53 -18.15 -39.54
C ALA A 507 -3.18 -19.39 -38.70
N ASP A 508 -1.90 -19.60 -38.39
CA ASP A 508 -1.44 -20.68 -37.51
C ASP A 508 -1.93 -20.50 -36.07
N LEU A 509 -1.82 -19.30 -35.49
CA LEU A 509 -2.33 -18.95 -34.16
C LEU A 509 -3.84 -19.18 -34.05
N LEU A 510 -4.59 -18.81 -35.09
CA LEU A 510 -6.03 -19.07 -35.20
C LEU A 510 -6.34 -20.50 -35.69
N ARG A 511 -5.34 -21.39 -35.82
CA ARG A 511 -5.49 -22.79 -36.26
C ARG A 511 -6.34 -22.95 -37.53
N VAL A 512 -6.26 -21.98 -38.45
CA VAL A 512 -7.04 -21.95 -39.69
C VAL A 512 -6.63 -23.14 -40.56
N ASN A 513 -7.63 -23.93 -40.99
CA ASN A 513 -7.45 -25.23 -41.67
C ASN A 513 -6.86 -26.37 -40.82
N SER A 514 -6.85 -26.26 -39.48
CA SER A 514 -6.56 -27.41 -38.61
C SER A 514 -7.51 -28.57 -38.92
N ARG A 515 -7.00 -29.80 -38.94
CA ARG A 515 -7.81 -31.02 -39.14
C ARG A 515 -8.87 -31.22 -38.06
N ASN A 516 -8.70 -30.56 -36.91
CA ASN A 516 -9.61 -30.60 -35.77
C ASN A 516 -10.55 -29.39 -35.73
N ALA A 517 -10.51 -28.50 -36.73
CA ALA A 517 -11.41 -27.35 -36.77
C ALA A 517 -12.86 -27.79 -37.05
N PRO A 518 -13.86 -27.27 -36.31
CA PRO A 518 -15.26 -27.64 -36.51
C PRO A 518 -15.78 -27.17 -37.88
N PRO A 519 -16.84 -27.80 -38.46
CA PRO A 519 -17.37 -27.44 -39.78
C PRO A 519 -17.77 -25.95 -39.93
N ASN A 520 -18.17 -25.33 -38.82
CA ASN A 520 -18.58 -23.93 -38.74
C ASN A 520 -17.48 -23.02 -38.16
N TYR A 521 -16.19 -23.37 -38.32
CA TYR A 521 -15.10 -22.52 -37.83
C TYR A 521 -15.15 -21.13 -38.51
N PRO A 522 -15.16 -20.02 -37.73
CA PRO A 522 -15.46 -18.67 -38.24
C PRO A 522 -14.31 -18.02 -39.01
N PHE A 523 -13.11 -18.59 -38.95
CA PHE A 523 -11.92 -18.09 -39.63
C PHE A 523 -11.53 -19.03 -40.78
N ARG A 524 -11.34 -18.47 -41.99
CA ARG A 524 -11.05 -19.23 -43.21
C ARG A 524 -10.04 -18.50 -44.10
N THR A 525 -9.23 -19.26 -44.83
CA THR A 525 -8.40 -18.76 -45.93
C THR A 525 -9.28 -18.24 -47.06
N ARG A 526 -8.88 -17.11 -47.65
CA ARG A 526 -9.48 -16.60 -48.89
C ARG A 526 -8.48 -16.72 -50.03
N THR A 527 -8.73 -17.63 -50.96
CA THR A 527 -7.94 -17.72 -52.19
C THR A 527 -8.44 -16.68 -53.20
N LEU A 528 -7.60 -15.71 -53.57
CA LEU A 528 -7.88 -14.77 -54.65
C LEU A 528 -7.68 -15.46 -56.02
N THR A 529 -8.73 -16.09 -56.54
CA THR A 529 -8.76 -16.61 -57.92
C THR A 529 -9.03 -15.48 -58.93
N GLY A 530 -8.04 -14.62 -59.12
CA GLY A 530 -8.12 -13.49 -60.06
C GLY A 530 -6.76 -13.15 -60.67
N ARG A 531 -6.60 -13.43 -61.98
CA ARG A 531 -5.43 -13.17 -62.84
C ARG A 531 -4.45 -12.12 -62.28
N ALA A 532 -3.27 -12.56 -61.86
CA ALA A 532 -2.14 -11.66 -61.65
C ALA A 532 -1.75 -10.98 -62.98
N LEU A 533 -1.70 -9.65 -62.97
CA LEU A 533 -0.93 -8.89 -63.96
C LEU A 533 0.55 -9.19 -63.72
N ALA A 534 1.27 -9.54 -64.78
CA ALA A 534 2.70 -9.79 -64.70
C ALA A 534 3.44 -8.53 -64.25
N VAL A 535 4.35 -8.71 -63.29
CA VAL A 535 5.43 -7.76 -62.98
C VAL A 535 6.72 -8.56 -63.16
N ASP A 536 7.51 -8.20 -64.18
CA ASP A 536 8.73 -8.93 -64.52
C ASP A 536 9.77 -8.87 -63.39
N SER A 537 10.32 -10.04 -63.04
CA SER A 537 11.43 -10.15 -62.10
C SER A 537 12.75 -9.76 -62.78
N LEU A 538 13.35 -8.66 -62.32
CA LEU A 538 14.77 -8.40 -62.58
C LEU A 538 15.61 -9.23 -61.60
N MET A 539 16.39 -10.17 -62.17
CA MET A 539 17.34 -11.10 -61.52
C MET A 539 16.77 -12.36 -60.86
N GLY A 540 17.28 -13.52 -61.29
CA GLY A 540 17.26 -14.79 -60.55
C GLY A 540 16.06 -15.70 -60.86
N GLN A 541 16.34 -16.87 -61.45
CA GLN A 541 15.32 -17.91 -61.65
C GLN A 541 14.83 -18.44 -60.30
N SER A 542 13.56 -18.24 -59.98
CA SER A 542 12.82 -19.01 -58.97
C SER A 542 11.84 -19.94 -59.66
N HIS A 543 11.76 -21.20 -59.22
CA HIS A 543 10.81 -22.18 -59.74
C HIS A 543 9.35 -21.69 -59.63
N GLU A 544 8.52 -22.16 -60.55
CA GLU A 544 7.08 -21.94 -60.54
C GLU A 544 6.42 -22.59 -59.32
N ASP A 545 6.24 -21.82 -58.25
CA ASP A 545 5.11 -21.97 -57.35
C ASP A 545 4.52 -20.59 -57.09
N THR A 546 3.22 -20.45 -57.35
CA THR A 546 2.48 -19.18 -57.32
C THR A 546 2.70 -18.41 -56.01
N ALA A 547 3.05 -17.13 -56.11
CA ALA A 547 3.04 -16.22 -54.97
C ALA A 547 1.61 -16.04 -54.45
N ILE A 548 1.22 -16.82 -53.44
CA ILE A 548 -0.08 -16.70 -52.78
C ILE A 548 -0.02 -15.49 -51.85
N ALA A 549 -0.51 -14.35 -52.32
CA ALA A 549 -0.83 -13.23 -51.44
C ALA A 549 -2.01 -13.63 -50.53
N LEU A 550 -1.69 -14.08 -49.32
CA LEU A 550 -2.65 -14.51 -48.30
C LEU A 550 -3.30 -13.30 -47.62
N ASP A 551 -4.43 -12.86 -48.18
CA ASP A 551 -5.24 -11.75 -47.67
C ASP A 551 -6.43 -12.26 -46.82
N PHE A 552 -6.63 -11.66 -45.65
CA PHE A 552 -7.24 -12.28 -44.46
C PHE A 552 -7.93 -11.21 -43.57
N LEU A 553 -9.07 -11.41 -42.89
CA LEU A 553 -10.02 -12.53 -42.76
C LEU A 553 -11.47 -11.96 -42.84
N VAL A 554 -12.48 -12.82 -43.02
CA VAL A 554 -13.90 -12.44 -42.79
C VAL A 554 -14.50 -13.36 -41.73
N ARG A 555 -14.99 -12.78 -40.64
CA ARG A 555 -15.84 -13.46 -39.67
C ARG A 555 -17.24 -13.62 -40.29
N GLY A 556 -17.63 -14.87 -40.55
CA GLY A 556 -18.95 -15.23 -41.08
C GLY A 556 -20.04 -15.17 -40.03
#